data_AF-A0A1G7IYY9-F1
#
_entry.id   AF-A0A1G7IYY9-F1
#
_cell.length_a   1.000
_cell.length_b   1.000
_cell.length_c   1.000
_cell.angle_alpha   90.00
_cell.angle_beta   90.00
_cell.angle_gamma   90.00
#
_symmetry.space_group_name_H-M   'P 1'
#
loop_
_entity.id
_entity.type
_entity.pdbx_description
1 polymer ?
#
loop_
_entity_poly.entity_id
_entity_poly.type
_entity_poly.pdbx_seq_one_letter_code
_entity_poly.pdbx_strand_id
1 'polypeptide(L)'
;MHRRQVLLGAGATAATLAVAGCNGQDDSTDPAETDGEDEEGDSESTAAETEGDTATEEGAAGDESRETDDPQVTDRLNVISTVGLVAEGQVTAVELIVALAPGADPIDLRDVVIQWVDGNGTDVVVAASSDSTATGVNGTFRTTPIKDADDSAPVLNEPNDRLKLSMDLGTDDDVSGADGFGEPLEPEADATLRVTTGSGASSTVRLTVPATLSGARAVTL
;
A
#
# COMPACT_ATOMS: atom_id res chain seq x y z
N MET A 1 27.10 -3.88 51.46
CA MET A 1 27.29 -2.56 52.11
C MET A 1 27.85 -1.62 51.06
N HIS A 2 27.09 -0.79 50.37
CA HIS A 2 26.62 0.52 50.84
C HIS A 2 25.35 0.93 50.08
N ARG A 3 24.61 1.84 50.73
CA ARG A 3 23.21 2.24 50.53
C ARG A 3 23.12 3.57 49.77
N ARG A 4 21.92 3.82 49.20
CA ARG A 4 21.24 5.12 48.93
C ARG A 4 21.74 5.86 47.66
N GLN A 5 20.89 6.54 46.89
CA GLN A 5 19.76 7.36 47.31
C GLN A 5 18.74 7.62 46.18
N VAL A 6 17.46 7.63 46.58
CA VAL A 6 16.27 8.06 45.84
C VAL A 6 16.25 9.58 45.71
N LEU A 7 15.78 10.11 44.58
CA LEU A 7 15.29 11.49 44.48
C LEU A 7 13.94 11.51 43.75
N LEU A 8 12.90 11.81 44.53
CA LEU A 8 11.60 12.30 44.06
C LEU A 8 11.76 13.72 43.52
N GLY A 9 11.12 14.01 42.39
CA GLY A 9 10.81 15.36 41.93
C GLY A 9 9.33 15.45 41.58
N ALA A 10 8.60 16.24 42.34
CA ALA A 10 7.17 16.51 42.22
C ALA A 10 6.89 17.78 41.39
N GLY A 11 5.67 17.91 40.87
CA GLY A 11 5.07 19.19 40.46
C GLY A 11 4.43 19.13 39.07
N ALA A 12 3.11 18.97 38.99
CA ALA A 12 2.12 20.05 38.72
C ALA A 12 2.02 20.36 37.21
N THR A 13 0.88 20.48 36.54
CA THR A 13 -0.36 21.18 36.91
C THR A 13 -1.45 20.82 35.89
N ALA A 14 -2.70 20.79 36.34
CA ALA A 14 -3.88 20.63 35.48
C ALA A 14 -4.18 21.87 34.63
N ALA A 15 -4.72 21.67 33.43
CA ALA A 15 -5.52 22.67 32.72
C ALA A 15 -6.64 21.97 31.94
N THR A 16 -7.83 21.99 32.52
CA THR A 16 -9.10 21.75 31.84
C THR A 16 -9.49 22.99 31.04
N LEU A 17 -9.75 22.85 29.73
CA LEU A 17 -10.58 23.80 28.98
C LEU A 17 -11.71 23.04 28.29
N ALA A 18 -12.92 23.26 28.78
CA ALA A 18 -14.15 22.99 28.07
C ALA A 18 -14.53 24.23 27.25
N VAL A 19 -14.84 24.06 25.97
CA VAL A 19 -15.58 25.05 25.18
C VAL A 19 -16.89 24.39 24.77
N ALA A 20 -17.97 24.96 25.30
CA ALA A 20 -19.32 24.81 24.81
C ALA A 20 -19.55 25.82 23.68
N GLY A 21 -20.20 25.39 22.61
CA GLY A 21 -20.66 26.26 21.52
C GLY A 21 -21.89 25.63 20.87
N CYS A 22 -23.08 26.06 21.31
CA CYS A 22 -24.36 25.78 20.67
C CYS A 22 -24.58 26.75 19.50
N ASN A 23 -25.02 26.24 18.36
CA ASN A 23 -25.96 26.84 17.38
C ASN A 23 -26.00 25.87 16.19
N GLY A 24 -27.12 25.29 15.75
CA GLY A 24 -28.43 25.89 15.56
C GLY A 24 -28.57 26.19 14.07
N GLN A 25 -29.22 25.30 13.30
CA GLN A 25 -29.92 25.68 12.08
C GLN A 25 -30.91 24.59 11.67
N ASP A 26 -32.19 24.94 11.76
CA ASP A 26 -33.29 24.30 11.04
C ASP A 26 -33.05 24.38 9.53
N ASP A 27 -33.36 23.30 8.79
CA ASP A 27 -33.92 23.44 7.45
C ASP A 27 -34.82 22.24 7.15
N SER A 28 -36.09 22.57 6.94
CA SER A 28 -37.18 21.65 6.64
C SER A 28 -37.29 21.54 5.12
N THR A 29 -37.11 20.35 4.56
CA THR A 29 -37.44 20.08 3.15
C THR A 29 -38.37 18.89 3.00
N ASP A 30 -39.64 19.26 2.84
CA ASP A 30 -40.77 18.67 2.12
C ASP A 30 -40.53 17.35 1.32
N PRO A 31 -41.31 16.29 1.57
CA PRO A 31 -41.39 15.14 0.68
C PRO A 31 -42.50 15.34 -0.37
N ALA A 32 -42.11 15.45 -1.63
CA ALA A 32 -43.05 15.37 -2.75
C ALA A 32 -43.43 13.90 -3.01
N GLU A 33 -44.73 13.61 -2.83
CA GLU A 33 -45.39 12.44 -3.38
C GLU A 33 -45.85 12.77 -4.81
N THR A 34 -45.63 11.87 -5.77
CA THR A 34 -46.52 11.68 -6.92
C THR A 34 -46.45 10.24 -7.43
N ASP A 35 -47.64 9.67 -7.54
CA ASP A 35 -48.02 8.36 -8.04
C ASP A 35 -47.61 8.07 -9.50
N GLY A 36 -47.34 6.79 -9.75
CA GLY A 36 -48.18 5.90 -10.57
C GLY A 36 -48.53 6.25 -12.03
N GLU A 37 -48.41 5.20 -12.85
CA GLU A 37 -49.29 4.78 -13.96
C GLU A 37 -48.72 4.78 -15.40
N ASP A 38 -48.82 3.57 -15.98
CA ASP A 38 -49.13 3.16 -17.37
C ASP A 38 -48.04 3.25 -18.46
N GLU A 39 -47.57 2.14 -19.04
CA GLU A 39 -48.19 1.11 -19.92
C GLU A 39 -48.12 1.43 -21.43
N GLU A 40 -47.48 0.48 -22.12
CA GLU A 40 -47.69 -0.03 -23.49
C GLU A 40 -47.32 0.79 -24.75
N GLY A 41 -46.43 0.17 -25.55
CA GLY A 41 -46.61 -0.09 -27.00
C GLY A 41 -46.50 1.07 -28.01
N ASP A 42 -45.54 0.99 -28.94
CA ASP A 42 -45.82 0.43 -30.27
C ASP A 42 -44.54 0.31 -31.13
N SER A 43 -44.61 -0.64 -32.06
CA SER A 43 -43.56 -1.09 -32.96
C SER A 43 -43.44 -0.19 -34.19
N GLU A 44 -42.23 0.01 -34.71
CA GLU A 44 -42.07 0.12 -36.18
C GLU A 44 -40.70 -0.39 -36.63
N SER A 45 -40.72 -1.61 -37.17
CA SER A 45 -39.66 -2.20 -37.98
C SER A 45 -39.73 -1.66 -39.40
N THR A 46 -38.63 -1.12 -39.92
CA THR A 46 -38.45 -0.97 -41.38
C THR A 46 -37.29 -1.83 -41.84
N ALA A 47 -37.65 -2.84 -42.64
CA ALA A 47 -36.74 -3.75 -43.33
C ALA A 47 -36.16 -3.07 -44.58
N ALA A 48 -34.89 -3.35 -44.86
CA ALA A 48 -34.36 -3.34 -46.21
C ALA A 48 -33.29 -4.43 -46.31
N GLU A 49 -33.72 -5.60 -46.78
CA GLU A 49 -32.86 -6.67 -47.26
C GLU A 49 -32.24 -6.25 -48.60
N THR A 50 -30.96 -6.54 -48.80
CA THR A 50 -30.39 -6.68 -50.14
C THR A 50 -29.35 -7.80 -50.08
N GLU A 51 -29.66 -8.87 -50.79
CA GLU A 51 -28.89 -10.09 -50.93
C GLU A 51 -27.67 -9.91 -51.83
N GLY A 52 -26.60 -10.65 -51.51
CA GLY A 52 -25.82 -11.41 -52.48
C GLY A 52 -24.77 -10.67 -53.32
N ASP A 53 -23.50 -10.90 -53.01
CA ASP A 53 -22.55 -11.35 -54.04
C ASP A 53 -21.42 -12.17 -53.42
N THR A 54 -21.11 -13.28 -54.08
CA THR A 54 -19.97 -14.15 -53.75
C THR A 54 -18.92 -13.90 -54.81
N ALA A 55 -17.85 -13.19 -54.46
CA ALA A 55 -16.66 -13.07 -55.28
C ALA A 55 -15.40 -13.32 -54.42
N THR A 56 -14.68 -14.38 -54.80
CA THR A 56 -13.33 -14.71 -54.35
C THR A 56 -12.35 -13.67 -54.88
N GLU A 57 -11.55 -13.04 -54.01
CA GLU A 57 -10.24 -12.52 -54.37
C GLU A 57 -9.26 -12.68 -53.19
N GLU A 58 -8.09 -13.20 -53.54
CA GLU A 58 -6.92 -13.40 -52.68
C GLU A 58 -6.41 -12.08 -52.08
N GLY A 59 -5.66 -12.23 -50.97
CA GLY A 59 -4.50 -11.37 -50.77
C GLY A 59 -4.72 -10.16 -49.88
N ALA A 60 -4.84 -10.39 -48.57
CA ALA A 60 -4.07 -9.66 -47.58
C ALA A 60 -4.17 -10.43 -46.26
N ALA A 61 -3.25 -11.37 -46.06
CA ALA A 61 -2.72 -11.57 -44.71
C ALA A 61 -2.01 -10.24 -44.37
N GLY A 62 -2.80 -9.23 -44.01
CA GLY A 62 -2.32 -8.06 -43.33
C GLY A 62 -1.71 -8.58 -42.05
N ASP A 63 -0.40 -8.44 -41.98
CA ASP A 63 0.40 -8.55 -40.79
C ASP A 63 -0.21 -7.61 -39.73
N GLU A 64 -1.27 -8.08 -39.06
CA GLU A 64 -1.73 -7.48 -37.82
C GLU A 64 -0.78 -7.99 -36.74
N SER A 65 0.50 -7.67 -36.88
CA SER A 65 1.34 -7.35 -35.75
C SER A 65 0.63 -6.21 -35.03
N ARG A 66 -0.38 -6.57 -34.22
CA ARG A 66 -0.77 -5.82 -33.05
C ARG A 66 0.47 -5.90 -32.17
N GLU A 67 1.45 -5.04 -32.46
CA GLU A 67 2.33 -4.50 -31.45
C GLU A 67 1.38 -4.05 -30.36
N THR A 68 1.19 -4.94 -29.39
CA THR A 68 0.68 -4.55 -28.10
C THR A 68 1.80 -3.69 -27.55
N ASP A 69 1.78 -2.41 -27.91
CA ASP A 69 2.37 -1.38 -27.10
C ASP A 69 1.69 -1.56 -25.74
N ASP A 70 2.26 -2.38 -24.87
CA ASP A 70 1.93 -2.45 -23.45
C ASP A 70 2.44 -1.11 -22.88
N PRO A 71 1.59 -0.10 -22.63
CA PRO A 71 2.07 1.09 -21.98
C PRO A 71 2.54 0.73 -20.56
N GLN A 72 3.82 1.03 -20.31
CA GLN A 72 4.31 1.52 -19.02
C GLN A 72 4.51 0.47 -17.93
N VAL A 73 5.46 -0.45 -18.14
CA VAL A 73 6.16 -1.16 -17.04
C VAL A 73 7.44 -0.42 -16.60
N THR A 74 7.52 0.89 -16.80
CA THR A 74 8.75 1.66 -16.58
C THR A 74 8.97 1.93 -15.10
N ASP A 75 7.97 2.37 -14.36
CA ASP A 75 8.19 2.94 -13.01
C ASP A 75 8.02 1.94 -11.87
N ARG A 76 8.54 0.73 -12.07
CA ARG A 76 8.45 -0.33 -11.08
C ARG A 76 9.47 -0.13 -9.97
N LEU A 77 9.08 -0.49 -8.76
CA LEU A 77 10.01 -0.66 -7.67
C LEU A 77 10.62 -2.06 -7.72
N ASN A 78 11.96 -2.13 -7.65
CA ASN A 78 12.68 -3.40 -7.55
C ASN A 78 12.96 -3.71 -6.07
N VAL A 79 12.44 -4.85 -5.59
CA VAL A 79 12.69 -5.33 -4.23
C VAL A 79 13.88 -6.28 -4.28
N ILE A 80 14.98 -5.90 -3.65
CA ILE A 80 16.27 -6.60 -3.73
C ILE A 80 16.38 -7.66 -2.64
N SER A 81 15.90 -7.35 -1.44
CA SER A 81 16.02 -8.22 -0.28
C SER A 81 14.86 -7.97 0.66
N THR A 82 14.39 -9.03 1.29
CA THR A 82 13.44 -8.94 2.39
C THR A 82 14.00 -9.65 3.62
N VAL A 83 13.86 -9.01 4.76
CA VAL A 83 14.38 -9.49 6.04
C VAL A 83 13.29 -9.36 7.09
N GLY A 84 12.97 -10.44 7.80
CA GLY A 84 12.14 -10.39 9.00
C GLY A 84 13.00 -10.24 10.25
N LEU A 85 12.68 -9.28 11.12
CA LEU A 85 13.26 -9.17 12.45
C LEU A 85 12.51 -10.09 13.41
N VAL A 86 13.26 -10.83 14.23
CA VAL A 86 12.71 -11.86 15.11
C VAL A 86 12.80 -11.40 16.57
N ALA A 87 11.65 -11.35 17.22
CA ALA A 87 11.51 -11.15 18.65
C ALA A 87 10.57 -12.24 19.22
N GLU A 88 10.91 -12.75 20.41
CA GLU A 88 10.11 -13.74 21.13
C GLU A 88 9.71 -15.01 20.33
N GLY A 89 10.48 -15.35 19.28
CA GLY A 89 10.24 -16.52 18.44
C GLY A 89 9.24 -16.30 17.30
N GLN A 90 8.89 -15.04 17.00
CA GLN A 90 8.02 -14.62 15.90
C GLN A 90 8.70 -13.51 15.09
N VAL A 91 8.24 -13.27 13.87
CA VAL A 91 8.68 -12.10 13.08
C VAL A 91 7.79 -10.92 13.44
N THR A 92 8.36 -9.92 14.11
CA THR A 92 7.64 -8.73 14.58
C THR A 92 7.85 -7.51 13.69
N ALA A 93 8.85 -7.52 12.81
CA ALA A 93 9.02 -6.45 11.84
C ALA A 93 9.57 -6.98 10.52
N VAL A 94 9.28 -6.29 9.43
CA VAL A 94 9.74 -6.66 8.08
C VAL A 94 10.46 -5.49 7.44
N GLU A 95 11.66 -5.75 6.96
CA GLU A 95 12.51 -4.79 6.26
C GLU A 95 12.67 -5.18 4.79
N LEU A 96 12.35 -4.27 3.88
CA LEU A 96 12.56 -4.43 2.45
C LEU A 96 13.65 -3.47 2.01
N ILE A 97 14.65 -3.98 1.29
CA ILE A 97 15.61 -3.13 0.58
C ILE A 97 15.10 -2.97 -0.85
N VAL A 98 14.86 -1.73 -1.23
CA VAL A 98 14.29 -1.37 -2.54
C VAL A 98 15.25 -0.50 -3.34
N ALA A 99 15.13 -0.60 -4.66
CA ALA A 99 15.85 0.22 -5.61
C ALA A 99 14.97 0.55 -6.82
N LEU A 100 15.41 1.55 -7.57
CA LEU A 100 14.83 1.91 -8.85
C LEU A 100 14.96 0.73 -9.85
N ALA A 101 13.87 0.36 -10.52
CA ALA A 101 13.97 -0.63 -11.60
C ALA A 101 14.75 -0.04 -12.79
N PRO A 102 15.43 -0.87 -13.60
CA PRO A 102 16.15 -0.39 -14.78
C PRO A 102 15.20 0.35 -15.74
N GLY A 103 15.50 1.62 -16.02
CA GLY A 103 14.69 2.45 -16.92
C GLY A 103 13.42 3.05 -16.30
N ALA A 104 13.25 2.96 -14.98
CA ALA A 104 12.20 3.66 -14.25
C ALA A 104 12.52 5.15 -14.09
N ASP A 105 11.49 5.99 -14.13
CA ASP A 105 11.58 7.38 -13.69
C ASP A 105 11.71 7.47 -12.16
N PRO A 106 12.21 8.60 -11.61
CA PRO A 106 12.34 8.76 -10.16
C PRO A 106 11.04 8.47 -9.40
N ILE A 107 11.13 7.67 -8.32
CA ILE A 107 9.97 7.21 -7.55
C ILE A 107 10.01 7.84 -6.15
N ASP A 108 8.96 8.58 -5.78
CA ASP A 108 8.78 9.04 -4.40
C ASP A 108 8.16 7.93 -3.54
N LEU A 109 8.88 7.50 -2.50
CA LEU A 109 8.38 6.45 -1.60
C LEU A 109 7.25 6.92 -0.68
N ARG A 110 6.98 8.23 -0.59
CA ARG A 110 5.84 8.76 0.17
C ARG A 110 4.49 8.46 -0.49
N ASP A 111 4.50 8.34 -1.81
CA ASP A 111 3.31 8.02 -2.62
C ASP A 111 3.13 6.50 -2.82
N VAL A 112 3.98 5.69 -2.18
CA VAL A 112 3.88 4.24 -2.22
C VAL A 112 2.83 3.74 -1.23
N VAL A 113 1.97 2.86 -1.71
CA VAL A 113 1.00 2.12 -0.91
C VAL A 113 1.37 0.64 -0.94
N ILE A 114 1.50 0.04 0.24
CA ILE A 114 1.76 -1.39 0.41
C ILE A 114 0.46 -2.04 0.89
N GLN A 115 0.00 -3.03 0.15
CA GLN A 115 -1.07 -3.92 0.60
C GLN A 115 -0.43 -5.19 1.15
N TRP A 116 -0.60 -5.42 2.44
CA TRP A 116 -0.16 -6.61 3.15
C TRP A 116 -1.31 -7.61 3.21
N VAL A 117 -1.03 -8.88 2.88
CA VAL A 117 -2.02 -9.96 2.91
C VAL A 117 -1.41 -11.18 3.58
N ASP A 118 -2.03 -11.65 4.66
CA ASP A 118 -1.61 -12.84 5.40
C ASP A 118 -2.83 -13.73 5.73
N GLY A 119 -2.65 -14.68 6.65
CA GLY A 119 -3.73 -15.57 7.11
C GLY A 119 -4.81 -14.87 7.95
N ASN A 120 -4.55 -13.67 8.44
CA ASN A 120 -5.40 -12.90 9.35
C ASN A 120 -6.23 -11.86 8.59
N GLY A 121 -5.75 -11.37 7.45
CA GLY A 121 -6.54 -10.51 6.58
C GLY A 121 -5.72 -9.71 5.58
N THR A 122 -6.12 -8.45 5.41
CA THR A 122 -5.48 -7.52 4.50
C THR A 122 -5.35 -6.17 5.17
N ASP A 123 -4.14 -5.65 5.19
CA ASP A 123 -3.80 -4.36 5.77
C ASP A 123 -3.24 -3.43 4.69
N VAL A 124 -3.59 -2.14 4.80
CA VAL A 124 -3.05 -1.09 3.95
C VAL A 124 -2.03 -0.28 4.74
N VAL A 125 -0.81 -0.23 4.24
CA VAL A 125 0.35 0.41 4.87
C VAL A 125 0.88 1.50 3.96
N VAL A 126 1.09 2.69 4.51
CA VAL A 126 1.58 3.88 3.78
C VAL A 126 2.86 4.42 4.42
N ALA A 127 3.56 5.34 3.76
CA ALA A 127 4.77 5.91 4.37
C ALA A 127 4.40 6.73 5.62
N ALA A 128 5.17 6.58 6.70
CA ALA A 128 5.01 7.37 7.93
C ALA A 128 5.23 8.88 7.68
N SER A 129 5.99 9.23 6.64
CA SER A 129 6.20 10.60 6.19
C SER A 129 5.24 11.05 5.08
N SER A 130 4.20 10.27 4.78
CA SER A 130 3.15 10.69 3.84
C SER A 130 2.19 11.67 4.51
N ASP A 131 1.65 12.62 3.73
CA ASP A 131 0.56 13.50 4.18
C ASP A 131 -0.82 12.82 4.03
N SER A 132 -0.86 11.48 4.02
CA SER A 132 -2.08 10.73 3.74
C SER A 132 -3.12 10.96 4.84
N THR A 133 -4.28 11.47 4.44
CA THR A 133 -5.48 11.58 5.29
C THR A 133 -6.49 10.46 4.99
N ALA A 134 -6.06 9.43 4.25
CA ALA A 134 -6.91 8.36 3.80
C ALA A 134 -7.50 7.59 4.98
N THR A 135 -8.80 7.35 4.94
CA THR A 135 -9.47 6.44 5.87
C THR A 135 -9.14 4.99 5.48
N GLY A 136 -8.91 4.13 6.46
CA GLY A 136 -8.59 2.71 6.23
C GLY A 136 -7.11 2.40 6.04
N VAL A 137 -6.21 3.28 6.48
CA VAL A 137 -4.80 2.94 6.70
C VAL A 137 -4.70 2.16 8.03
N ASN A 138 -4.05 0.99 7.98
CA ASN A 138 -3.89 0.10 9.13
C ASN A 138 -2.58 0.38 9.88
N GLY A 139 -1.53 0.79 9.17
CA GLY A 139 -0.23 1.12 9.75
C GLY A 139 0.64 1.91 8.80
N THR A 140 1.89 2.15 9.21
CA THR A 140 2.84 2.92 8.41
C THR A 140 4.19 2.22 8.27
N PHE A 141 4.94 2.58 7.23
CA PHE A 141 6.32 2.13 7.05
C PHE A 141 7.29 3.31 7.12
N ARG A 142 8.46 3.05 7.69
CA ARG A 142 9.56 4.02 7.78
C ARG A 142 10.57 3.81 6.66
N THR A 143 10.91 4.89 5.98
CA THR A 143 11.97 4.90 4.96
C THR A 143 13.31 5.31 5.56
N THR A 144 14.38 4.58 5.26
CA THR A 144 15.76 4.92 5.67
C THR A 144 16.73 4.70 4.52
N PRO A 145 17.64 5.65 4.22
CA PRO A 145 18.68 5.41 3.22
C PRO A 145 19.72 4.39 3.72
N ILE A 146 20.03 3.41 2.86
CA ILE A 146 21.15 2.47 3.03
C ILE A 146 22.32 2.91 2.16
N LYS A 147 22.02 3.32 0.93
CA LYS A 147 22.96 3.91 -0.01
C LYS A 147 22.21 4.95 -0.81
N ASP A 148 22.65 6.19 -0.69
CA ASP A 148 22.04 7.37 -1.31
C ASP A 148 23.19 8.38 -1.36
N ALA A 149 23.68 8.70 -2.55
CA ALA A 149 24.89 9.51 -2.71
C ALA A 149 24.58 11.00 -2.78
N ASP A 150 23.36 11.35 -3.15
CA ASP A 150 22.89 12.72 -3.33
C ASP A 150 21.91 13.18 -2.23
N ASP A 151 21.66 12.32 -1.22
CA ASP A 151 20.76 12.54 -0.09
C ASP A 151 19.33 12.84 -0.55
N SER A 152 18.86 12.13 -1.58
CA SER A 152 17.56 12.28 -2.23
C SER A 152 16.40 11.62 -1.47
N ALA A 153 16.67 10.80 -0.46
CA ALA A 153 15.64 10.15 0.35
C ALA A 153 14.56 11.14 0.86
N PRO A 154 13.25 10.80 0.76
CA PRO A 154 12.68 9.49 0.46
C PRO A 154 12.45 9.19 -1.04
N VAL A 155 13.02 9.98 -1.95
CA VAL A 155 12.89 9.77 -3.40
C VAL A 155 14.02 8.85 -3.88
N LEU A 156 13.68 7.82 -4.68
CA LEU A 156 14.64 7.00 -5.42
C LEU A 156 14.85 7.62 -6.80
N ASN A 157 15.99 8.27 -7.03
CA ASN A 157 16.26 8.98 -8.30
C ASN A 157 17.48 8.42 -9.05
N GLU A 158 18.37 7.67 -8.40
CA GLU A 158 19.53 7.04 -9.03
C GLU A 158 19.43 5.50 -9.05
N PRO A 159 19.97 4.82 -10.07
CA PRO A 159 20.00 3.34 -10.13
C PRO A 159 20.78 2.68 -8.98
N ASN A 160 21.67 3.43 -8.34
CA ASN A 160 22.51 2.95 -7.24
C ASN A 160 21.88 3.16 -5.86
N ASP A 161 20.75 3.86 -5.79
CA ASP A 161 20.09 4.12 -4.52
C ASP A 161 19.49 2.86 -3.95
N ARG A 162 19.64 2.72 -2.64
CA ARG A 162 19.10 1.64 -1.82
C ARG A 162 18.43 2.28 -0.64
N LEU A 163 17.10 2.29 -0.66
CA LEU A 163 16.31 2.71 0.49
C LEU A 163 15.73 1.47 1.16
N LYS A 164 15.63 1.53 2.49
CA LYS A 164 15.03 0.49 3.32
C LYS A 164 13.66 0.94 3.75
N LEU A 165 12.67 0.09 3.52
CA LEU A 165 11.30 0.21 4.04
C LEU A 165 11.22 -0.70 5.27
N SER A 166 10.99 -0.14 6.45
CA SER A 166 10.79 -0.89 7.70
C SER A 166 9.32 -0.80 8.12
N MET A 167 8.68 -1.95 8.26
CA MET A 167 7.29 -2.12 8.71
C MET A 167 7.26 -2.85 10.04
N ASP A 168 6.37 -2.41 10.92
CA ASP A 168 6.15 -3.00 12.23
C ASP A 168 4.89 -3.87 12.23
N LEU A 169 4.97 -5.06 12.80
CA LEU A 169 3.87 -6.02 12.89
C LEU A 169 3.41 -6.18 14.34
N GLY A 170 2.11 -6.08 14.55
CA GLY A 170 1.50 -6.13 15.87
C GLY A 170 1.49 -4.76 16.56
N THR A 171 1.47 -4.79 17.89
CA THR A 171 1.31 -3.59 18.75
C THR A 171 2.58 -3.14 19.44
N ASP A 172 3.67 -3.90 19.30
CA ASP A 172 4.96 -3.56 19.87
C ASP A 172 5.67 -2.54 18.98
N ASP A 173 6.33 -1.54 19.59
CA ASP A 173 7.03 -0.47 18.85
C ASP A 173 8.47 -0.91 18.46
N ASP A 174 8.60 -1.98 17.69
CA ASP A 174 9.90 -2.52 17.24
C ASP A 174 10.57 -1.63 16.17
N VAL A 175 9.79 -0.89 15.39
CA VAL A 175 10.26 0.07 14.38
C VAL A 175 9.89 1.49 14.80
N SER A 176 10.84 2.19 15.42
CA SER A 176 10.62 3.58 15.86
C SER A 176 10.21 4.51 14.71
N GLY A 177 9.06 5.16 14.85
CA GLY A 177 8.53 6.12 13.87
C GLY A 177 7.76 5.49 12.72
N ALA A 178 7.33 4.24 12.87
CA ALA A 178 6.30 3.58 12.08
C ALA A 178 5.19 3.11 13.03
N ASP A 179 3.95 3.10 12.54
CA ASP A 179 2.79 2.57 13.27
C ASP A 179 2.62 1.09 12.92
N GLY A 180 2.55 0.24 13.94
CA GLY A 180 2.33 -1.20 13.77
C GLY A 180 0.95 -1.55 13.23
N PHE A 181 0.87 -2.68 12.53
CA PHE A 181 -0.35 -3.22 11.95
C PHE A 181 -0.35 -4.75 11.96
N GLY A 182 -1.49 -5.36 11.66
CA GLY A 182 -1.60 -6.82 11.59
C GLY A 182 -1.16 -7.51 12.87
N GLU A 183 -0.63 -8.73 12.73
CA GLU A 183 -0.09 -9.53 13.83
C GLU A 183 1.32 -10.03 13.47
N PRO A 184 2.18 -10.31 14.46
CA PRO A 184 3.48 -10.94 14.21
C PRO A 184 3.35 -12.27 13.47
N LEU A 185 4.29 -12.58 12.57
CA LEU A 185 4.25 -13.83 11.82
C LEU A 185 4.87 -14.99 12.61
N GLU A 186 4.09 -16.06 12.76
CA GLU A 186 4.54 -17.32 13.36
C GLU A 186 5.50 -18.09 12.43
N PRO A 187 6.30 -19.04 12.96
CA PRO A 187 7.04 -19.97 12.12
C PRO A 187 6.14 -20.68 11.10
N GLU A 188 6.63 -20.88 9.87
CA GLU A 188 5.87 -21.47 8.75
C GLU A 188 4.70 -20.60 8.23
N ALA A 189 4.51 -19.38 8.73
CA ALA A 189 3.54 -18.45 8.16
C ALA A 189 4.00 -17.89 6.81
N ASP A 190 3.03 -17.53 5.98
CA ASP A 190 3.23 -16.87 4.69
C ASP A 190 2.51 -15.52 4.66
N ALA A 191 3.13 -14.54 4.03
CA ALA A 191 2.52 -13.24 3.74
C ALA A 191 2.82 -12.79 2.32
N THR A 192 1.95 -11.99 1.72
CA THR A 192 2.12 -11.42 0.39
C THR A 192 1.99 -9.90 0.47
N LEU A 193 3.01 -9.22 -0.05
CA LEU A 193 3.03 -7.77 -0.15
C LEU A 193 2.79 -7.38 -1.59
N ARG A 194 1.87 -6.46 -1.81
CA ARG A 194 1.69 -5.79 -3.09
C ARG A 194 2.04 -4.32 -2.92
N VAL A 195 3.20 -3.95 -3.43
CA VAL A 195 3.72 -2.59 -3.41
C VAL A 195 3.25 -1.87 -4.66
N THR A 196 2.59 -0.73 -4.51
CA THR A 196 2.09 0.09 -5.61
C THR A 196 2.69 1.49 -5.51
N THR A 197 3.34 1.96 -6.58
CA THR A 197 3.95 3.30 -6.65
C THR A 197 2.90 4.36 -7.02
N GLY A 198 3.24 5.64 -6.84
CA GLY A 198 2.35 6.75 -7.21
C GLY A 198 1.98 6.81 -8.70
N SER A 199 2.83 6.25 -9.58
CA SER A 199 2.55 6.11 -11.02
C SER A 199 1.60 4.93 -11.33
N GLY A 200 1.23 4.13 -10.34
CA GLY A 200 0.35 2.96 -10.48
C GLY A 200 1.06 1.65 -10.79
N ALA A 201 2.39 1.66 -10.93
CA ALA A 201 3.16 0.43 -11.13
C ALA A 201 3.12 -0.44 -9.87
N SER A 202 2.92 -1.75 -10.04
CA SER A 202 2.76 -2.68 -8.92
C SER A 202 3.79 -3.82 -8.95
N SER A 203 4.29 -4.19 -7.78
CA SER A 203 5.22 -5.31 -7.57
C SER A 203 4.71 -6.18 -6.42
N THR A 204 4.76 -7.50 -6.60
CA THR A 204 4.34 -8.47 -5.59
C THR A 204 5.54 -9.21 -5.01
N VAL A 205 5.61 -9.27 -3.68
CA VAL A 205 6.63 -10.01 -2.92
C VAL A 205 5.91 -11.05 -2.07
N ARG A 206 6.38 -12.30 -2.09
CA ARG A 206 5.92 -13.34 -1.17
C ARG A 206 6.96 -13.53 -0.09
N LEU A 207 6.51 -13.63 1.15
CA LEU A 207 7.32 -13.89 2.33
C LEU A 207 6.95 -15.26 2.85
N THR A 208 7.95 -16.08 3.13
CA THR A 208 7.75 -17.38 3.78
C THR A 208 8.66 -17.44 5.01
N VAL A 209 8.05 -17.57 6.18
CA VAL A 209 8.79 -17.66 7.44
C VAL A 209 9.36 -19.06 7.61
N PRO A 210 10.67 -19.23 7.89
CA PRO A 210 11.25 -20.55 8.15
C PRO A 210 10.59 -21.27 9.33
N ALA A 211 10.57 -22.60 9.28
CA ALA A 211 9.99 -23.44 10.35
C ALA A 211 10.67 -23.30 11.72
N THR A 212 11.88 -22.76 11.77
CA THR A 212 12.61 -22.53 13.02
C THR A 212 13.18 -21.12 13.06
N LEU A 213 12.80 -20.35 14.07
CA LEU A 213 13.35 -19.01 14.33
C LEU A 213 14.28 -18.98 15.56
N SER A 214 14.53 -20.14 16.18
CA SER A 214 15.26 -20.24 17.45
C SER A 214 16.69 -19.67 17.35
N GLY A 215 16.97 -18.68 18.19
CA GLY A 215 18.28 -18.03 18.27
C GLY A 215 18.58 -17.04 17.13
N ALA A 216 17.68 -16.89 16.16
CA ALA A 216 17.78 -15.86 15.14
C ALA A 216 17.28 -14.52 15.69
N ARG A 217 17.93 -13.43 15.25
CA ARG A 217 17.44 -12.05 15.45
C ARG A 217 16.87 -11.45 14.17
N ALA A 218 17.23 -12.04 13.04
CA ALA A 218 16.74 -11.67 11.72
C ALA A 218 16.81 -12.91 10.81
N VAL A 219 15.88 -13.01 9.87
CA VAL A 219 15.82 -14.08 8.87
C VAL A 219 15.55 -13.49 7.50
N THR A 220 16.10 -14.09 6.45
CA THR A 220 15.71 -13.77 5.08
C THR A 220 14.36 -14.41 4.77
N LEU A 221 13.46 -13.65 4.17
CA LEU A 221 12.10 -14.05 3.79
C LEU A 221 11.93 -14.12 2.28
#